data_AF-M5BXP6-F1
#
_entry.id   AF-M5BXP6-F1
#
_cell.length_a   1.000
_cell.length_b   1.000
_cell.length_c   1.000
_cell.angle_alpha   90.00
_cell.angle_beta   90.00
_cell.angle_gamma   90.00
#
_symmetry.space_group_name_H-M   'P 1'
#
loop_
_entity.id
_entity.type
_entity.pdbx_description
1 polymer ?
#
loop_
_entity_poly.entity_id
_entity_poly.type
_entity_poly.pdbx_seq_one_letter_code
_entity_poly.pdbx_strand_id
1 'polypeptide(L)'
;MATGQLGKDIVVKFPETYHSHAHGLLSDAGLAPKLLYDGTNVSGAPGLAGRMMVVMEYVEAKDLAAADIGFPAPVRSSVEQAIRILHAHNIVFGDLRPPNILAVEDSNGHIVGGMLVDFDWCGTHGGSRYPGLMNTVEIVWPAGVDRGRVMMKDHDIAMLDALV
;
A
#
# COMPACT_ATOMS: atom_id res chain seq x y z
N MET A 1 9.81 38.79 7.97
CA MET A 1 9.26 37.74 8.85
C MET A 1 9.06 36.51 8.00
N ALA A 2 9.99 35.55 8.03
CA ALA A 2 9.79 34.28 7.34
C ALA A 2 8.73 33.49 8.13
N THR A 3 7.56 33.28 7.53
CA THR A 3 6.56 32.37 8.06
C THR A 3 7.12 30.96 7.89
N GLY A 4 7.81 30.46 8.91
CA GLY A 4 8.25 29.06 8.93
C GLY A 4 7.02 28.17 8.83
N GLN A 5 7.00 27.31 7.81
CA GLN A 5 5.98 26.27 7.71
C GLN A 5 6.13 25.39 8.96
N LEU A 6 5.03 25.15 9.69
CA LEU A 6 5.03 24.15 10.76
C LEU A 6 5.62 22.84 10.20
N GLY A 7 6.49 22.20 10.98
CA GLY A 7 7.00 20.88 10.61
C GLY A 7 5.84 19.93 10.36
N LYS A 8 5.93 19.16 9.27
CA LYS A 8 4.97 18.09 8.97
C LYS A 8 5.58 16.77 9.38
N ASP A 9 4.79 15.92 10.02
CA ASP A 9 5.18 14.54 10.27
C ASP A 9 5.30 13.78 8.94
N ILE A 10 6.25 12.85 8.91
CA ILE A 10 6.58 12.03 7.74
C ILE A 10 6.79 10.59 8.17
N VAL A 11 6.58 9.66 7.25
CA VAL A 11 6.94 8.26 7.42
C VAL A 11 8.18 7.96 6.61
N VAL A 12 9.18 7.35 7.24
CA VAL A 12 10.40 6.87 6.59
C VAL A 12 10.44 5.35 6.68
N LYS A 13 10.43 4.66 5.53
CA LYS A 13 10.51 3.20 5.43
C LYS A 13 11.82 2.77 4.77
N PHE A 14 12.36 1.63 5.20
CA PHE A 14 13.57 1.02 4.63
C PHE A 14 13.29 -0.37 4.02
N PRO A 15 12.55 -0.47 2.90
CA PRO A 15 12.17 -1.76 2.33
C PRO A 15 13.31 -2.40 1.49
N GLU A 16 13.22 -3.71 1.27
CA GLU A 16 14.14 -4.46 0.39
C GLU A 16 13.76 -4.34 -1.09
N THR A 17 12.46 -4.27 -1.35
CA THR A 17 11.87 -3.99 -2.67
C THR A 17 10.77 -2.94 -2.50
N TYR A 18 10.58 -2.08 -3.50
CA TYR A 18 9.51 -1.09 -3.45
C TYR A 18 9.04 -0.73 -4.85
N HIS A 19 7.73 -0.67 -5.06
CA HIS A 19 7.16 -0.33 -6.36
C HIS A 19 6.72 1.14 -6.42
N SER A 20 7.69 2.07 -6.51
CA SER A 20 7.44 3.52 -6.50
C SER A 20 6.47 3.99 -7.58
N HIS A 21 6.44 3.32 -8.75
CA HIS A 21 5.47 3.63 -9.79
C HIS A 21 4.02 3.34 -9.37
N ALA A 22 3.78 2.26 -8.62
CA ALA A 22 2.44 1.90 -8.15
C ALA A 22 1.98 2.87 -7.05
N HIS A 23 2.88 3.20 -6.13
CA HIS A 23 2.65 4.24 -5.14
C HIS A 23 2.31 5.57 -5.82
N GLY A 24 3.14 6.02 -6.77
CA GLY A 24 2.89 7.26 -7.52
C GLY A 24 1.52 7.31 -8.20
N LEU A 25 1.13 6.25 -8.91
CA LEU A 25 -0.19 6.15 -9.56
C LEU A 25 -1.35 6.34 -8.58
N LEU A 26 -1.27 5.73 -7.39
CA LEU A 26 -2.32 5.87 -6.38
C LEU A 26 -2.23 7.19 -5.63
N SER A 27 -1.03 7.70 -5.40
CA SER A 27 -0.77 9.00 -4.77
C SER A 27 -1.39 10.14 -5.59
N ASP A 28 -1.17 10.13 -6.91
CA ASP A 28 -1.75 11.09 -7.86
C ASP A 28 -3.29 11.04 -7.89
N ALA A 29 -3.86 9.87 -7.56
CA ALA A 29 -5.30 9.66 -7.46
C ALA A 29 -5.88 9.95 -6.05
N GLY A 30 -5.04 10.31 -5.07
CA GLY A 30 -5.47 10.50 -3.68
C GLY A 30 -5.82 9.20 -2.93
N LEU A 31 -5.31 8.06 -3.42
CA LEU A 31 -5.58 6.70 -2.91
C LEU A 31 -4.35 6.06 -2.24
N ALA A 32 -3.29 6.84 -2.07
CA ALA A 32 -2.11 6.53 -1.27
C ALA A 32 -1.55 7.84 -0.69
N PRO A 33 -0.76 7.80 0.40
CA PRO A 33 -0.05 8.98 0.89
C PRO A 33 0.81 9.63 -0.20
N LYS A 34 1.20 10.89 0.00
CA LYS A 34 2.14 11.53 -0.93
C LYS A 34 3.52 10.86 -0.85
N LEU A 35 4.05 10.38 -1.97
CA LEU A 35 5.45 9.95 -2.05
C LEU A 35 6.36 11.20 -2.06
N LEU A 36 7.16 11.38 -1.01
CA LEU A 36 8.03 12.54 -0.80
C LEU A 36 9.46 12.28 -1.26
N TYR A 37 9.93 11.04 -1.18
CA TYR A 37 11.25 10.62 -1.66
C TYR A 37 11.22 9.16 -2.12
N ASP A 38 11.78 8.94 -3.30
CA ASP A 38 11.92 7.62 -3.93
C ASP A 38 13.40 7.21 -4.00
N GLY A 39 13.82 6.35 -3.08
CA GLY A 39 15.17 5.79 -3.07
C GLY A 39 15.39 4.62 -4.02
N THR A 40 14.37 4.15 -4.77
CA THR A 40 14.52 3.00 -5.70
C THR A 40 15.45 3.32 -6.88
N ASN A 41 15.52 4.59 -7.26
CA ASN A 41 16.22 5.06 -8.45
C ASN A 41 17.60 5.67 -8.18
N VAL A 42 18.12 5.58 -6.94
CA VAL A 42 19.38 6.23 -6.56
C VAL A 42 20.54 5.25 -6.68
N SER A 43 21.23 5.30 -7.83
CA SER A 43 22.49 4.59 -8.02
C SER A 43 23.57 5.11 -7.06
N GLY A 44 24.16 4.23 -6.25
CA GLY A 44 25.31 4.58 -5.39
C GLY A 44 24.96 5.25 -4.06
N ALA A 45 23.67 5.45 -3.74
CA ALA A 45 23.31 5.68 -2.35
C ALA A 45 23.67 4.43 -1.54
N PRO A 46 24.31 4.56 -0.36
CA PRO A 46 24.54 3.43 0.51
C PRO A 46 23.18 2.94 1.00
N GLY A 47 22.60 1.98 0.28
CA GLY A 47 21.47 1.23 0.80
C GLY A 47 21.91 0.67 2.15
N LEU A 48 21.14 0.93 3.21
CA LEU A 48 21.49 0.44 4.53
C LEU A 48 21.30 -1.08 4.51
N ALA A 49 22.40 -1.82 4.34
CA ALA A 49 22.40 -3.27 4.20
C ALA A 49 21.48 -3.81 3.08
N GLY A 50 21.49 -3.18 1.90
CA GLY A 50 20.69 -3.62 0.74
C GLY A 50 19.24 -3.15 0.71
N ARG A 51 18.86 -2.23 1.61
CA ARG A 51 17.53 -1.60 1.65
C ARG A 51 17.54 -0.22 0.99
N MET A 52 16.44 0.15 0.37
CA MET A 52 16.19 1.50 -0.14
C MET A 52 15.50 2.36 0.93
N MET A 53 15.57 3.68 0.79
CA MET A 53 14.82 4.60 1.65
C MET A 53 13.62 5.14 0.88
N VAL A 54 12.45 5.07 1.49
CA VAL A 54 11.22 5.67 0.96
C VAL A 54 10.69 6.63 2.00
N VAL A 55 10.38 7.86 1.60
CA VAL A 55 9.75 8.86 2.47
C VAL A 55 8.38 9.19 1.90
N MET A 56 7.36 9.17 2.75
CA MET A 56 6.00 9.52 2.39
C MET A 56 5.35 10.40 3.46
N GLU A 57 4.26 11.06 3.07
CA GLU A 57 3.44 11.83 4.00
C GLU A 57 2.90 10.93 5.13
N TYR A 58 2.91 11.46 6.35
CA TYR A 58 2.15 10.87 7.44
C TYR A 58 0.67 11.22 7.26
N VAL A 59 -0.18 10.20 7.21
CA VAL A 59 -1.63 10.35 7.16
C VAL A 59 -2.18 9.93 8.51
N GLU A 60 -2.87 10.86 9.18
CA GLU A 60 -3.67 10.52 10.35
C GLU A 60 -4.85 9.66 9.88
N ALA A 61 -4.87 8.41 10.33
CA ALA A 61 -5.82 7.41 9.87
C ALA A 61 -6.33 6.61 11.05
N LYS A 62 -7.56 6.14 10.91
CA LYS A 62 -8.19 5.27 11.90
C LYS A 62 -7.76 3.84 11.71
N ASP A 63 -7.39 3.20 12.81
CA ASP A 63 -7.22 1.76 12.86
C ASP A 63 -8.62 1.10 12.83
N LEU A 64 -8.96 0.50 11.67
CA LEU A 64 -10.23 -0.20 11.48
C LEU A 64 -10.36 -1.42 12.41
N ALA A 65 -9.25 -2.11 12.70
CA ALA A 65 -9.26 -3.30 13.55
C ALA A 65 -9.50 -2.93 15.02
N ALA A 66 -8.97 -1.79 15.48
CA ALA A 66 -9.20 -1.31 16.84
C ALA A 66 -10.61 -0.73 17.06
N ALA A 67 -11.27 -0.25 16.00
CA ALA A 67 -12.55 0.43 16.09
C ALA A 67 -13.78 -0.51 16.07
N ASP A 68 -13.64 -1.79 15.74
CA ASP A 68 -14.73 -2.80 15.64
C ASP A 68 -15.90 -2.35 14.75
N ILE A 69 -15.60 -1.58 13.69
CA ILE A 69 -16.60 -0.98 12.78
C ILE A 69 -16.75 -1.77 11.47
N GLY A 70 -16.14 -2.95 11.37
CA GLY A 70 -16.04 -3.72 10.12
C GLY A 70 -15.26 -2.96 9.04
N PHE A 71 -15.51 -3.29 7.77
CA PHE A 71 -14.91 -2.62 6.62
C PHE A 71 -15.86 -1.57 5.99
N PRO A 72 -15.67 -0.25 6.24
CA PRO A 72 -16.65 0.77 5.83
C PRO A 72 -16.76 0.90 4.30
N ALA A 73 -17.98 1.17 3.82
CA ALA A 73 -18.25 1.31 2.38
C ALA A 73 -17.39 2.39 1.67
N PRO A 74 -17.10 3.57 2.26
CA PRO A 74 -16.19 4.53 1.65
C PRO A 74 -14.77 3.98 1.46
N VAL A 75 -14.25 3.25 2.45
CA VAL A 75 -12.92 2.60 2.37
C VAL A 75 -12.92 1.56 1.26
N ARG A 76 -13.95 0.71 1.20
CA ARG A 76 -14.10 -0.29 0.14
C ARG A 76 -14.10 0.32 -1.25
N SER A 77 -14.87 1.38 -1.46
CA SER A 77 -14.93 2.09 -2.74
C SER A 77 -13.55 2.64 -3.16
N SER A 78 -12.82 3.24 -2.22
CA SER A 78 -11.44 3.71 -2.49
C SER A 78 -10.49 2.57 -2.84
N VAL A 79 -10.55 1.45 -2.11
CA VAL A 79 -9.69 0.28 -2.38
C VAL A 79 -10.04 -0.37 -3.72
N GLU A 80 -11.32 -0.53 -4.05
CA GLU A 80 -11.77 -1.00 -5.37
C GLU A 80 -11.24 -0.11 -6.50
N GLN A 81 -11.30 1.21 -6.31
CA GLN A 81 -10.77 2.17 -7.27
C GLN A 81 -9.25 2.05 -7.41
N ALA A 82 -8.52 1.88 -6.30
CA ALA A 82 -7.07 1.71 -6.29
C ALA A 82 -6.65 0.45 -7.04
N ILE A 83 -7.27 -0.69 -6.74
CA ILE A 83 -7.01 -1.97 -7.41
C ILE A 83 -7.30 -1.86 -8.92
N ARG A 84 -8.40 -1.20 -9.31
CA ARG A 84 -8.72 -0.95 -10.72
C ARG A 84 -7.63 -0.13 -11.44
N ILE A 85 -7.10 0.91 -10.80
CA ILE A 85 -6.02 1.75 -11.36
C ILE A 85 -4.75 0.92 -11.56
N LEU A 86 -4.33 0.14 -10.55
CA LEU A 86 -3.16 -0.72 -10.64
C LEU A 86 -3.32 -1.78 -11.74
N HIS A 87 -4.49 -2.43 -11.79
CA HIS A 87 -4.78 -3.47 -12.78
C HIS A 87 -4.78 -2.93 -14.21
N ALA A 88 -5.25 -1.69 -14.43
CA ALA A 88 -5.16 -1.01 -15.72
C ALA A 88 -3.72 -0.80 -16.19
N HIS A 89 -2.76 -0.70 -15.26
CA HIS A 89 -1.32 -0.60 -15.53
C HIS A 89 -0.59 -1.95 -15.48
N ASN A 90 -1.34 -3.05 -15.45
CA ASN A 90 -0.80 -4.41 -15.35
C ASN A 90 -0.03 -4.71 -14.05
N ILE A 91 -0.34 -3.97 -12.98
CA ILE A 91 0.24 -4.13 -11.65
C ILE A 91 -0.75 -4.90 -10.76
N VAL A 92 -0.23 -5.84 -9.98
CA VAL A 92 -0.90 -6.55 -8.89
C VAL A 92 -0.38 -5.96 -7.59
N PHE A 93 -1.28 -5.58 -6.67
CA PHE A 93 -0.89 -5.02 -5.38
C PHE A 93 -0.23 -6.10 -4.49
N GLY A 94 -0.84 -7.28 -4.46
CA GLY A 94 -0.26 -8.50 -3.93
C GLY A 94 -0.34 -8.69 -2.42
N ASP A 95 -0.35 -7.61 -1.64
CA ASP A 95 -0.45 -7.65 -0.18
C ASP A 95 -1.71 -6.91 0.33
N LEU A 96 -2.87 -7.16 -0.30
CA LEU A 96 -4.10 -6.45 0.04
C LEU A 96 -4.70 -7.01 1.34
N ARG A 97 -4.48 -6.31 2.45
CA ARG A 97 -4.91 -6.72 3.80
C ARG A 97 -5.24 -5.51 4.66
N PRO A 98 -6.03 -5.66 5.74
CA PRO A 98 -6.36 -4.55 6.64
C PRO A 98 -5.14 -3.74 7.14
N PRO A 99 -4.00 -4.33 7.52
CA PRO A 99 -2.82 -3.55 7.94
C PRO A 99 -2.22 -2.63 6.87
N ASN A 100 -2.53 -2.88 5.59
CA ASN A 100 -2.02 -2.11 4.46
C ASN A 100 -3.08 -1.12 3.92
N ILE A 101 -4.16 -0.88 4.68
CA ILE A 101 -5.25 0.03 4.34
C ILE A 101 -5.41 1.04 5.47
N LEU A 102 -5.29 2.32 5.14
CA LEU A 102 -5.57 3.43 6.04
C LEU A 102 -7.01 3.89 5.84
N ALA A 103 -7.80 4.00 6.91
CA ALA A 103 -9.10 4.66 6.86
C ALA A 103 -8.96 6.15 7.14
N VAL A 104 -9.34 6.98 6.16
CA VAL A 104 -9.17 8.44 6.21
C VAL A 104 -10.44 9.08 6.77
N GLU A 105 -10.28 9.97 7.74
CA GLU A 105 -11.38 10.73 8.35
C GLU A 105 -11.44 12.18 7.85
N ASP A 106 -12.65 12.75 7.82
CA ASP A 106 -12.83 14.19 7.66
C ASP A 106 -12.54 14.95 8.97
N SER A 107 -12.64 16.28 8.94
CA SER A 107 -12.43 17.11 10.13
C SER A 107 -13.42 16.86 11.27
N ASN A 108 -14.48 16.10 11.03
CA ASN A 108 -15.50 15.75 12.01
C ASN A 108 -15.33 14.31 12.54
N GLY A 109 -14.29 13.59 12.10
CA GLY A 109 -14.04 12.21 12.50
C GLY A 109 -14.90 11.17 11.75
N HIS A 110 -15.48 11.53 10.61
CA HIS A 110 -16.20 10.57 9.76
C HIS A 110 -15.26 9.94 8.75
N ILE A 111 -15.32 8.61 8.60
CA ILE A 111 -14.56 7.90 7.58
C ILE A 111 -15.11 8.26 6.20
N VAL A 112 -14.26 8.87 5.37
CA VAL A 112 -14.61 9.36 4.02
C VAL A 112 -13.94 8.57 2.90
N GLY A 113 -12.96 7.72 3.21
CA GLY A 113 -12.27 6.92 2.20
C GLY A 113 -11.15 6.08 2.76
N GLY A 114 -10.43 5.43 1.85
CA GLY A 114 -9.28 4.59 2.16
C GLY A 114 -8.05 4.95 1.34
N MET A 115 -6.86 4.68 1.89
CA MET A 115 -5.60 4.74 1.17
C MET A 115 -4.83 3.43 1.31
N LEU A 116 -4.16 2.99 0.24
CA LEU A 116 -3.24 1.85 0.29
C LEU A 116 -1.84 2.29 0.70
N VAL A 117 -1.18 1.47 1.50
CA VAL A 117 0.23 1.60 1.90
C VAL A 117 0.96 0.27 1.76
N ASP A 118 2.28 0.26 1.94
CA ASP A 118 3.11 -0.95 1.78
C ASP A 118 3.14 -1.52 0.35
N PHE A 119 3.83 -0.81 -0.53
CA PHE A 119 3.98 -1.17 -1.95
C PHE A 119 5.17 -2.12 -2.21
N ASP A 120 5.65 -2.82 -1.18
CA ASP A 120 6.87 -3.62 -1.26
C ASP A 120 6.69 -4.85 -2.16
N TRP A 121 5.47 -5.42 -2.17
CA TRP A 121 5.14 -6.66 -2.88
C TRP A 121 4.52 -6.44 -4.26
N CYS A 122 4.17 -5.21 -4.59
CA CYS A 122 3.57 -4.86 -5.87
C CYS A 122 4.41 -5.38 -7.03
N GLY A 123 3.75 -5.91 -8.07
CA GLY A 123 4.46 -6.52 -9.18
C GLY A 123 3.61 -6.70 -10.44
N THR A 124 4.27 -7.05 -11.53
CA THR A 124 3.63 -7.22 -12.83
C THR A 124 2.78 -8.48 -12.87
N HIS A 125 1.53 -8.35 -13.31
CA HIS A 125 0.64 -9.48 -13.54
C HIS A 125 1.27 -10.52 -14.49
N GLY A 126 1.28 -11.78 -14.06
CA GLY A 126 1.85 -12.90 -14.82
C GLY A 126 3.38 -12.93 -14.89
N GLY A 127 4.07 -11.93 -14.34
CA GLY A 127 5.53 -11.80 -14.42
C GLY A 127 6.22 -11.82 -13.06
N SER A 128 5.72 -11.05 -12.10
CA SER A 128 6.27 -10.98 -10.75
C SER A 128 5.85 -12.18 -9.90
N ARG A 129 6.58 -12.42 -8.82
CA ARG A 129 6.35 -13.53 -7.88
C ARG A 129 6.27 -13.03 -6.46
N TYR A 130 5.46 -13.71 -5.65
CA TYR A 130 5.41 -13.46 -4.22
C TYR A 130 6.73 -13.78 -3.52
N PRO A 131 7.04 -13.10 -2.40
CA PRO A 131 8.24 -13.39 -1.61
C PRO A 131 8.30 -14.85 -1.17
N GLY A 132 9.49 -15.44 -1.23
CA GLY A 132 9.71 -16.82 -0.78
C GLY A 132 9.52 -17.02 0.73
N LEU A 133 9.62 -15.94 1.51
CA LEU A 133 9.49 -15.94 2.97
C LEU A 133 8.14 -15.40 3.46
N MET A 134 7.14 -15.31 2.57
CA MET A 134 5.77 -14.95 2.95
C MET A 134 5.27 -15.82 4.12
N ASN A 135 4.62 -15.20 5.10
CA ASN A 135 4.02 -15.91 6.22
C ASN A 135 2.75 -16.62 5.76
N THR A 136 2.83 -17.94 5.60
CA THR A 136 1.71 -18.81 5.23
C THR A 136 1.22 -19.66 6.40
N VAL A 137 1.75 -19.40 7.61
CA VAL A 137 1.41 -20.15 8.83
C VAL A 137 0.32 -19.41 9.61
N GLU A 138 0.47 -18.10 9.79
CA GLU A 138 -0.47 -17.29 10.58
C GLU A 138 -1.50 -16.58 9.70
N ILE A 139 -1.24 -16.49 8.39
CA ILE A 139 -2.11 -15.79 7.45
C ILE A 139 -2.67 -16.79 6.44
N VAL A 140 -3.99 -16.83 6.36
CA VAL A 140 -4.72 -17.63 5.36
C VAL A 140 -4.84 -16.80 4.09
N TRP A 141 -4.00 -17.12 3.11
CA TRP A 141 -4.02 -16.46 1.81
C TRP A 141 -5.06 -17.09 0.88
N PRO A 142 -5.62 -16.34 -0.08
CA PRO A 142 -6.49 -16.89 -1.11
C PRO A 142 -5.81 -17.98 -1.95
N ALA A 143 -6.61 -18.84 -2.56
CA ALA A 143 -6.10 -19.89 -3.45
C ALA A 143 -5.21 -19.30 -4.56
N GLY A 144 -4.02 -19.87 -4.74
CA GLY A 144 -3.04 -19.43 -5.74
C GLY A 144 -1.99 -18.43 -5.23
N VAL A 145 -2.25 -17.79 -4.09
CA VAL A 145 -1.31 -16.92 -3.38
C VAL A 145 -0.46 -17.76 -2.43
N ASP A 146 0.81 -17.95 -2.78
CA ASP A 146 1.75 -18.71 -1.96
C ASP A 146 3.19 -18.30 -2.32
N ARG A 147 4.15 -18.73 -1.50
CA ARG A 147 5.59 -18.46 -1.63
C ARG A 147 6.09 -18.71 -3.05
N GLY A 148 6.68 -17.69 -3.67
CA GLY A 148 7.26 -17.78 -5.01
C GLY A 148 6.27 -18.00 -6.15
N ARG A 149 4.96 -18.04 -5.88
CA ARG A 149 3.94 -18.17 -6.94
C ARG A 149 3.86 -16.89 -7.75
N VAL A 150 3.45 -17.05 -9.01
CA VAL A 150 3.27 -15.92 -9.95
C VAL A 150 2.09 -15.08 -9.48
N MET A 151 2.26 -13.77 -9.49
CA MET A 151 1.23 -12.82 -9.11
C MET A 151 0.18 -12.65 -10.21
N MET A 152 -1.09 -12.81 -9.87
CA MET A 152 -2.22 -12.67 -10.77
C MET A 152 -3.18 -11.59 -10.26
N LYS A 153 -3.84 -10.85 -11.16
CA LYS A 153 -4.81 -9.80 -10.78
C LYS A 153 -5.96 -10.38 -9.95
N ASP A 154 -6.38 -11.59 -10.28
CA ASP A 154 -7.41 -12.34 -9.54
C ASP A 154 -7.04 -12.55 -8.07
N HIS A 155 -5.75 -12.52 -7.71
CA HIS A 155 -5.34 -12.59 -6.32
C HIS A 155 -5.75 -11.33 -5.54
N ASP A 156 -5.60 -10.14 -6.12
CA ASP A 156 -6.08 -8.90 -5.48
C ASP A 156 -7.60 -8.92 -5.34
N ILE A 157 -8.32 -9.44 -6.35
CA ILE A 157 -9.78 -9.57 -6.30
C ILE A 157 -10.19 -10.50 -5.14
N ALA A 158 -9.56 -11.67 -5.03
CA ALA A 158 -9.86 -12.59 -3.95
C ALA A 158 -9.52 -12.03 -2.56
N MET A 159 -8.45 -11.22 -2.45
CA MET A 159 -8.12 -10.51 -1.21
C MET A 159 -9.14 -9.41 -0.90
N LEU A 160 -9.59 -8.67 -1.90
CA LEU A 160 -10.59 -7.61 -1.78
C LEU A 160 -11.96 -8.17 -1.34
N ASP A 161 -12.35 -9.32 -1.86
CA ASP A 161 -13.57 -10.03 -1.49
C ASP A 161 -13.50 -10.56 -0.05
N ALA A 162 -12.29 -10.83 0.46
CA ALA A 162 -12.05 -11.32 1.81
C ALA A 162 -12.01 -10.21 2.88
N LEU A 163 -11.98 -8.93 2.49
CA LEU A 163 -12.11 -7.83 3.45
C LEU A 163 -13.54 -7.84 4.00
N VAL A 164 -13.70 -7.87 5.33
CA VAL A 164 -15.00 -7.90 6.03
C VAL A 164 -15.08 -6.82 7.08
#